data_AF-A0A944WJY1-F1
#
_entry.id   AF-A0A944WJY1-F1
#
_cell.length_a   1.000
_cell.length_b   1.000
_cell.length_c   1.000
_cell.angle_alpha   90.00
_cell.angle_beta   90.00
_cell.angle_gamma   90.00
#
_symmetry.space_group_name_H-M   'P 1'
#
loop_
_entity.id
_entity.type
_entity.pdbx_description
1 polymer ?
#
loop_
_entity_poly.entity_id
_entity_poly.type
_entity_poly.pdbx_seq_one_letter_code
_entity_poly.pdbx_strand_id
1 'polypeptide(L)'
;MAQRKRQNNGESQKLTIAFILSVLTSLGLMVTVGLMFQSLETKEQAKIVAVNAKQDAEKITVSAEYVNLIARHVIDSSVSRAAIETYDETNGPNIQANQKQIGEAILQKYAAFQQSYPGLAADAASLNYEKVPELLTARNKTLLGEKKQLENQVASLTSQLKVVTTTQHTNTTQQLTKSSTAVASAQKDLADFRTDRQKTAADYDTAIKKHSDELAAKDQQIAGKDTAIQNATQRLSDQEEKNLVAQLKARPKSERFEIPDGKITSVNEASGIVWINIGSRDQLKPLTNFSVYPATQTGVMRGPGDI
;
A
#
# COMPACT_ATOMS: atom_id res chain seq x y z
N MET A 1 -127.32 -43.98 -123.28
CA MET A 1 -125.99 -43.37 -123.51
C MET A 1 -125.52 -42.72 -122.21
N ALA A 2 -124.41 -43.26 -121.68
CA ALA A 2 -123.46 -42.78 -120.65
C ALA A 2 -123.85 -41.69 -119.62
N GLN A 3 -124.04 -42.13 -118.36
CA GLN A 3 -123.83 -41.32 -117.15
C GLN A 3 -122.32 -41.23 -116.85
N ARG A 4 -121.74 -40.01 -116.86
CA ARG A 4 -120.39 -39.75 -116.35
C ARG A 4 -120.44 -39.45 -114.84
N LYS A 5 -119.85 -40.35 -114.05
CA LYS A 5 -119.56 -40.24 -112.62
C LYS A 5 -118.60 -39.06 -112.37
N ARG A 6 -119.02 -38.06 -111.59
CA ARG A 6 -118.14 -36.98 -111.10
C ARG A 6 -117.33 -37.52 -109.91
N GLN A 7 -116.00 -37.50 -110.02
CA GLN A 7 -115.08 -37.79 -108.91
C GLN A 7 -115.12 -36.68 -107.86
N ASN A 8 -115.14 -37.09 -106.58
CA ASN A 8 -115.23 -36.25 -105.39
C ASN A 8 -113.87 -35.63 -105.02
N ASN A 9 -113.75 -34.31 -105.13
CA ASN A 9 -112.57 -33.54 -104.72
C ASN A 9 -112.48 -33.29 -103.18
N GLY A 10 -113.29 -34.00 -102.38
CA GLY A 10 -113.42 -33.74 -100.93
C GLY A 10 -112.44 -34.49 -100.02
N GLU A 11 -111.86 -35.61 -100.46
CA GLU A 11 -110.91 -36.41 -99.63
C GLU A 11 -109.49 -35.84 -99.63
N SER A 12 -109.00 -35.34 -100.78
CA SER A 12 -107.68 -34.69 -100.83
C SER A 12 -107.66 -33.38 -100.03
N GLN A 13 -108.77 -32.63 -100.01
CA GLN A 13 -108.90 -31.40 -99.21
C GLN A 13 -108.81 -31.68 -97.70
N LYS A 14 -109.49 -32.71 -97.18
CA LYS A 14 -109.43 -33.07 -95.76
C LYS A 14 -108.03 -33.53 -95.34
N LEU A 15 -107.35 -34.31 -96.18
CA LEU A 15 -105.97 -34.76 -95.91
C LEU A 15 -104.98 -33.57 -95.94
N THR A 16 -105.18 -32.63 -96.85
CA THR A 16 -104.35 -31.42 -96.99
C THR A 16 -104.55 -30.48 -95.79
N ILE A 17 -105.79 -30.30 -95.33
CA ILE A 17 -106.10 -29.51 -94.13
C ILE A 17 -105.50 -30.15 -92.87
N ALA A 18 -105.59 -31.48 -92.72
CA ALA A 18 -104.98 -32.19 -91.59
C ALA A 18 -103.45 -32.09 -91.60
N PHE A 19 -102.81 -32.17 -92.78
CA PHE A 19 -101.38 -31.98 -92.93
C PHE A 19 -100.95 -30.54 -92.58
N ILE A 20 -101.67 -29.53 -93.09
CA ILE A 20 -101.41 -28.12 -92.77
C ILE A 20 -101.56 -27.87 -91.27
N LEU A 21 -102.61 -28.40 -90.63
CA LEU A 21 -102.80 -28.28 -89.19
C LEU A 21 -101.67 -28.96 -88.42
N SER A 22 -101.24 -30.17 -88.81
CA SER A 22 -100.12 -30.88 -88.20
C SER A 22 -98.82 -30.09 -88.30
N VAL A 23 -98.52 -29.52 -89.48
CA VAL A 23 -97.32 -28.70 -89.70
C VAL A 23 -97.39 -27.41 -88.88
N LEU A 24 -98.54 -26.74 -88.82
CA LEU A 24 -98.74 -25.54 -88.01
C LEU A 24 -98.62 -25.82 -86.51
N THR A 25 -99.15 -26.94 -86.00
CA THR A 25 -98.93 -27.34 -84.61
C THR A 25 -97.48 -27.69 -84.34
N SER A 26 -96.79 -28.39 -85.26
CA SER A 26 -95.37 -28.72 -85.12
C SER A 26 -94.50 -27.45 -85.10
N LEU A 27 -94.79 -26.47 -85.97
CA LEU A 27 -94.10 -25.18 -86.00
C LEU A 27 -94.39 -24.38 -84.72
N GLY A 28 -95.64 -24.33 -84.26
CA GLY A 28 -96.00 -23.66 -83.02
C GLY A 28 -95.31 -24.27 -81.79
N LEU A 29 -95.18 -25.60 -81.75
CA LEU A 29 -94.46 -26.32 -80.69
C LEU A 29 -92.95 -26.05 -80.76
N MET A 30 -92.37 -26.00 -81.96
CA MET A 30 -90.94 -25.68 -82.14
C MET A 30 -90.60 -24.24 -81.71
N VAL A 31 -91.47 -23.27 -82.03
CA VAL A 31 -91.31 -21.86 -81.60
C VAL A 31 -91.44 -21.72 -80.09
N THR A 32 -92.42 -22.38 -79.46
CA THR A 32 -92.59 -22.34 -78.00
C THR A 32 -91.45 -23.01 -77.26
N VAL A 33 -90.95 -24.15 -77.76
CA VAL A 33 -89.74 -24.80 -77.22
C VAL A 33 -88.50 -23.89 -77.36
N GLY A 34 -88.32 -23.24 -78.52
CA GLY A 34 -87.23 -22.28 -78.74
C GLY A 34 -87.26 -21.09 -77.76
N LEU A 35 -88.44 -20.50 -77.52
CA LEU A 35 -88.62 -19.43 -76.53
C LEU A 35 -88.36 -19.91 -75.09
N MET A 36 -88.77 -21.14 -74.74
CA MET A 36 -88.45 -21.70 -73.43
C MET A 36 -86.95 -21.89 -73.22
N PHE A 37 -86.22 -22.42 -74.22
CA PHE A 37 -84.76 -22.56 -74.17
C PHE A 37 -84.04 -21.22 -74.03
N GLN A 38 -84.44 -20.20 -74.80
CA GLN A 38 -83.87 -18.86 -74.68
C GLN A 38 -84.15 -18.22 -73.29
N SER A 39 -85.33 -18.48 -72.72
CA SER A 39 -85.65 -18.04 -71.35
C SER A 39 -84.84 -18.78 -70.27
N LEU A 40 -84.48 -20.04 -70.52
CA LEU A 40 -83.64 -20.84 -69.62
C LEU A 40 -82.19 -20.38 -69.69
N GLU A 41 -81.64 -20.16 -70.88
CA GLU A 41 -80.29 -19.63 -71.08
C GLU A 41 -80.11 -18.26 -70.42
N THR A 42 -81.08 -17.35 -70.57
CA THR A 42 -81.03 -16.02 -69.92
C THR A 42 -81.12 -16.09 -68.39
N LYS A 43 -81.93 -17.02 -67.84
CA LYS A 43 -82.00 -17.27 -66.39
C LYS A 43 -80.72 -17.93 -65.86
N GLU A 44 -80.10 -18.84 -66.60
CA GLU A 44 -78.81 -19.44 -66.25
C GLU A 44 -77.70 -18.39 -66.25
N GLN A 45 -77.65 -17.51 -67.25
CA GLN A 45 -76.68 -16.42 -67.29
C GLN A 45 -76.87 -15.44 -66.12
N ALA A 46 -78.12 -15.07 -65.81
CA ALA A 46 -78.42 -14.21 -64.65
C ALA A 46 -78.02 -14.87 -63.32
N LYS A 47 -78.20 -16.20 -63.19
CA LYS A 47 -77.74 -16.97 -62.04
C LYS A 47 -76.21 -16.97 -61.92
N ILE A 48 -75.48 -17.15 -63.03
CA ILE A 48 -74.01 -17.10 -63.04
C ILE A 48 -73.51 -15.72 -62.60
N VAL A 49 -74.09 -14.64 -63.14
CA VAL A 49 -73.73 -13.26 -62.75
C VAL A 49 -74.02 -13.01 -61.26
N ALA A 50 -75.17 -13.44 -60.75
CA ALA A 50 -75.51 -13.29 -59.34
C ALA A 50 -74.58 -14.10 -58.41
N VAL A 51 -74.18 -15.31 -58.82
CA VAL A 51 -73.20 -16.13 -58.09
C VAL A 51 -71.83 -15.47 -58.08
N ASN A 52 -71.36 -14.96 -59.22
CA ASN A 52 -70.08 -14.25 -59.31
C ASN A 52 -70.09 -12.97 -58.47
N ALA A 53 -71.16 -12.17 -58.54
CA ALA A 53 -71.31 -10.96 -57.74
C ALA A 53 -71.32 -11.26 -56.23
N LYS A 54 -71.96 -12.37 -55.82
CA LYS A 54 -71.92 -12.85 -54.42
C LYS A 54 -70.51 -13.25 -54.00
N GLN A 55 -69.79 -14.00 -54.85
CA GLN A 55 -68.41 -14.41 -54.58
C GLN A 55 -67.46 -13.19 -54.51
N ASP A 56 -67.63 -12.20 -55.36
CA ASP A 56 -66.82 -10.97 -55.34
C ASP A 56 -67.09 -10.14 -54.07
N ALA A 57 -68.36 -10.02 -53.67
CA ALA A 57 -68.73 -9.37 -52.42
C ALA A 57 -68.13 -10.09 -51.20
N GLU A 58 -68.19 -11.43 -51.17
CA GLU A 58 -67.58 -12.24 -50.13
C GLU A 58 -66.05 -12.04 -50.08
N LYS A 59 -65.38 -12.03 -51.23
CA LYS A 59 -63.93 -11.74 -51.30
C LYS A 59 -63.58 -10.36 -50.78
N ILE A 60 -64.39 -9.34 -51.07
CA ILE A 60 -64.18 -7.97 -50.55
C ILE A 60 -64.30 -7.96 -49.02
N THR A 61 -65.37 -8.53 -48.48
CA THR A 61 -65.60 -8.58 -47.03
C THR A 61 -64.48 -9.34 -46.31
N VAL A 62 -64.15 -10.54 -46.81
CA VAL A 62 -63.09 -11.38 -46.24
C VAL A 62 -61.74 -10.66 -46.25
N SER A 63 -61.42 -9.97 -47.34
CA SER A 63 -60.16 -9.23 -47.47
C SER A 63 -60.08 -8.01 -46.56
N ALA A 64 -61.19 -7.27 -46.41
CA ALA A 64 -61.26 -6.11 -45.53
C ALA A 64 -61.07 -6.53 -44.06
N GLU A 65 -61.68 -7.66 -43.67
CA GLU A 65 -61.52 -8.20 -42.33
C GLU A 65 -60.11 -8.73 -42.08
N TYR A 66 -59.47 -9.39 -43.05
CA TYR A 66 -58.06 -9.79 -42.96
C TYR A 66 -57.13 -8.58 -42.66
N VAL A 67 -57.25 -7.50 -43.44
CA VAL A 67 -56.42 -6.30 -43.24
C VAL A 67 -56.75 -5.60 -41.91
N ASN A 68 -58.02 -5.61 -41.48
CA ASN A 68 -58.42 -5.07 -40.18
C ASN A 68 -57.78 -5.84 -39.02
N LEU A 69 -57.79 -7.18 -39.06
CA LEU A 69 -57.13 -8.01 -38.05
C LEU A 69 -55.62 -7.69 -37.96
N ILE A 70 -54.95 -7.51 -39.10
CA ILE A 70 -53.54 -7.09 -39.14
C ILE A 70 -53.36 -5.69 -38.54
N ALA A 71 -54.20 -4.73 -38.91
CA ALA A 71 -54.11 -3.36 -38.39
C ALA A 71 -54.25 -3.34 -36.86
N ARG A 72 -55.21 -4.09 -36.30
CA ARG A 72 -55.39 -4.23 -34.86
C ARG A 72 -54.20 -4.90 -34.18
N HIS A 73 -53.68 -5.99 -34.75
CA HIS A 73 -52.48 -6.64 -34.23
C HIS A 73 -51.29 -5.68 -34.09
N VAL A 74 -51.10 -4.82 -35.10
CA VAL A 74 -49.96 -3.91 -35.22
C VAL A 74 -50.11 -2.63 -34.38
N ILE A 75 -51.32 -2.09 -34.25
CA ILE A 75 -51.58 -0.84 -33.54
C ILE A 75 -51.64 -1.07 -32.03
N ASP A 76 -52.52 -1.97 -31.58
CA ASP A 76 -52.89 -2.14 -30.17
C ASP A 76 -52.65 -3.57 -29.65
N SER A 77 -52.35 -4.52 -30.54
CA SER A 77 -52.15 -5.94 -30.22
C SER A 77 -53.39 -6.62 -29.61
N SER A 78 -54.59 -6.08 -29.85
CA SER A 78 -55.87 -6.69 -29.44
C SER A 78 -56.18 -7.98 -30.19
N VAL A 79 -55.46 -8.24 -31.28
CA VAL A 79 -55.52 -9.47 -32.07
C VAL A 79 -54.14 -10.12 -32.05
N SER A 80 -54.08 -11.43 -31.79
CA SER A 80 -52.83 -12.18 -31.82
C SER A 80 -52.44 -12.54 -33.26
N ARG A 81 -51.13 -12.74 -33.50
CA ARG A 81 -50.64 -13.22 -34.79
C ARG A 81 -51.26 -14.56 -35.20
N ALA A 82 -51.44 -15.47 -34.24
CA ALA A 82 -52.08 -16.76 -34.46
C ALA A 82 -53.54 -16.62 -34.96
N ALA A 83 -54.27 -15.60 -34.51
CA ALA A 83 -55.63 -15.35 -34.98
C ALA A 83 -55.67 -14.88 -36.44
N ILE A 84 -54.67 -14.11 -36.88
CA ILE A 84 -54.50 -13.72 -38.29
C ILE A 84 -54.16 -14.93 -39.14
N GLU A 85 -53.23 -15.78 -38.68
CA GLU A 85 -52.83 -17.01 -39.37
C GLU A 85 -54.02 -17.97 -39.51
N THR A 86 -54.80 -18.17 -38.45
CA THR A 86 -56.03 -18.98 -38.48
C THR A 86 -57.06 -18.43 -39.46
N TYR A 87 -57.19 -17.10 -39.54
CA TYR A 87 -58.11 -16.45 -40.47
C TYR A 87 -57.69 -16.62 -41.93
N ASP A 88 -56.38 -16.51 -42.23
CA ASP A 88 -55.82 -16.77 -43.57
C ASP A 88 -55.94 -18.25 -43.96
N GLU A 89 -55.73 -19.19 -43.03
CA GLU A 89 -55.94 -20.61 -43.28
C GLU A 89 -57.40 -20.94 -43.64
N THR A 90 -58.35 -20.31 -42.92
CA THR A 90 -59.78 -20.58 -43.10
C THR A 90 -60.35 -19.90 -44.35
N ASN A 91 -59.94 -18.65 -44.61
CA ASN A 91 -60.55 -17.80 -45.63
C ASN A 91 -59.62 -17.46 -46.81
N GLY A 92 -58.38 -17.94 -46.79
CA GLY A 92 -57.31 -17.61 -47.75
C GLY A 92 -57.71 -17.66 -49.23
N PRO A 93 -58.45 -18.69 -49.71
CA PRO A 93 -58.92 -18.74 -51.10
C PRO A 93 -59.83 -17.57 -51.50
N ASN A 94 -60.47 -16.92 -50.52
CA ASN A 94 -61.36 -15.77 -50.69
C ASN A 94 -60.67 -14.44 -50.37
N ILE A 95 -59.41 -14.43 -49.94
CA ILE A 95 -58.65 -13.19 -49.77
C ILE A 95 -58.12 -12.75 -51.14
N GLN A 96 -58.38 -11.51 -51.54
CA GLN A 96 -57.84 -10.94 -52.77
C GLN A 96 -56.32 -10.83 -52.68
N ALA A 97 -55.61 -11.24 -53.74
CA ALA A 97 -54.15 -11.33 -53.74
C ALA A 97 -53.46 -9.99 -53.41
N ASN A 98 -53.98 -8.86 -53.89
CA ASN A 98 -53.48 -7.53 -53.57
C ASN A 98 -53.62 -7.19 -52.08
N GLN A 99 -54.75 -7.55 -51.45
CA GLN A 99 -54.98 -7.32 -50.03
C GLN A 99 -54.10 -8.23 -49.16
N LYS A 100 -53.88 -9.48 -49.61
CA LYS A 100 -52.92 -10.39 -48.97
C LYS A 100 -51.51 -9.81 -48.96
N GLN A 101 -51.03 -9.34 -50.12
CA GLN A 101 -49.72 -8.68 -50.25
C GLN A 101 -49.59 -7.43 -49.37
N ILE A 102 -50.64 -6.60 -49.29
CA ILE A 102 -50.65 -5.42 -48.42
C ILE A 102 -50.52 -5.84 -46.95
N GLY A 103 -51.31 -6.83 -46.52
CA GLY A 103 -51.27 -7.35 -45.15
C GLY A 103 -49.88 -7.90 -44.77
N GLU A 104 -49.29 -8.73 -45.64
CA GLU A 104 -47.95 -9.27 -45.45
C GLU A 104 -46.87 -8.17 -45.37
N ALA A 105 -46.97 -7.16 -46.23
CA ALA A 105 -46.06 -6.02 -46.20
C ALA A 105 -46.19 -5.20 -44.90
N ILE A 106 -47.40 -5.05 -44.35
CA ILE A 106 -47.63 -4.40 -43.06
C ILE A 106 -46.97 -5.21 -41.94
N LEU A 107 -47.17 -6.54 -41.91
CA LEU A 107 -46.56 -7.41 -40.91
C LEU A 107 -45.02 -7.38 -40.97
N GLN A 108 -44.45 -7.35 -42.18
CA GLN A 108 -43.00 -7.23 -42.35
C GLN A 108 -42.46 -5.90 -41.80
N LYS A 109 -43.15 -4.78 -42.10
CA LYS A 109 -42.78 -3.46 -41.56
C LYS A 109 -42.92 -3.42 -40.04
N TYR A 110 -43.95 -4.05 -39.49
CA TYR A 110 -44.16 -4.13 -38.05
C TYR A 110 -43.05 -4.94 -37.35
N ALA A 111 -42.63 -6.06 -37.93
CA ALA A 111 -41.49 -6.83 -37.42
C ALA A 111 -40.20 -5.99 -37.42
N ALA A 112 -39.95 -5.22 -38.49
CA ALA A 112 -38.81 -4.30 -38.55
C ALA A 112 -38.92 -3.18 -37.51
N PHE A 113 -40.12 -2.65 -37.28
CA PHE A 113 -40.40 -1.67 -36.22
C PHE A 113 -40.07 -2.23 -34.84
N GLN A 114 -40.51 -3.45 -34.51
CA GLN A 114 -40.19 -4.09 -33.22
C GLN A 114 -38.67 -4.23 -33.02
N GLN A 115 -37.93 -4.59 -34.09
CA GLN A 115 -36.47 -4.70 -34.04
C GLN A 115 -35.76 -3.34 -33.86
N SER A 116 -36.40 -2.23 -34.26
CA SER A 116 -35.81 -0.89 -34.12
C SER A 116 -35.76 -0.36 -32.68
N TYR A 117 -36.46 -1.02 -31.74
CA TYR A 117 -36.49 -0.65 -30.32
C TYR A 117 -35.97 -1.79 -29.41
N PRO A 118 -34.69 -2.17 -29.53
CA PRO A 118 -34.13 -3.27 -28.75
C PRO A 118 -34.17 -2.93 -27.25
N GLY A 119 -34.72 -3.85 -26.45
CA GLY A 119 -34.77 -3.74 -24.99
C GLY A 119 -35.72 -2.66 -24.44
N LEU A 120 -36.56 -2.05 -25.29
CA LEU A 120 -37.57 -1.08 -24.82
C LEU A 120 -38.70 -1.76 -24.05
N ALA A 121 -39.03 -3.00 -24.41
CA ALA A 121 -39.96 -3.86 -23.67
C ALA A 121 -39.28 -5.18 -23.30
N ALA A 122 -39.83 -5.86 -22.29
CA ALA A 122 -39.33 -7.16 -21.85
C ALA A 122 -39.57 -8.27 -22.89
N ASP A 123 -40.60 -8.11 -23.72
CA ASP A 123 -40.94 -9.03 -24.81
C ASP A 123 -41.22 -8.21 -26.09
N ALA A 124 -40.60 -8.62 -27.20
CA ALA A 124 -40.81 -8.01 -28.50
C ALA A 124 -42.29 -8.06 -28.94
N ALA A 125 -43.03 -9.10 -28.56
CA ALA A 125 -44.46 -9.24 -28.87
C ALA A 125 -45.36 -8.21 -28.14
N SER A 126 -44.83 -7.53 -27.11
CA SER A 126 -45.55 -6.49 -26.37
C SER A 126 -45.38 -5.07 -26.94
N LEU A 127 -44.50 -4.91 -27.94
CA LEU A 127 -44.24 -3.63 -28.61
C LEU A 127 -45.25 -3.40 -29.73
N ASN A 128 -46.03 -2.34 -29.63
CA ASN A 128 -46.93 -1.87 -30.67
C ASN A 128 -46.86 -0.35 -30.82
N TYR A 129 -47.50 0.18 -31.87
CA TYR A 129 -47.42 1.61 -32.15
C TYR A 129 -48.01 2.48 -31.03
N GLU A 130 -48.99 1.98 -30.29
CA GLU A 130 -49.61 2.69 -29.17
C GLU A 130 -48.70 2.75 -27.93
N LYS A 131 -48.01 1.65 -27.60
CA LYS A 131 -47.22 1.54 -26.36
C LYS A 131 -45.82 2.17 -26.43
N VAL A 132 -45.24 2.29 -27.62
CA VAL A 132 -43.86 2.81 -27.77
C VAL A 132 -43.68 4.22 -27.16
N PRO A 133 -44.56 5.20 -27.40
CA PRO A 133 -44.46 6.52 -26.78
C PRO A 133 -44.46 6.47 -25.24
N GLU A 134 -45.30 5.62 -24.65
CA GLU A 134 -45.38 5.44 -23.19
C GLU A 134 -44.08 4.85 -22.65
N LEU A 135 -43.60 3.76 -23.24
CA LEU A 135 -42.36 3.09 -22.83
C LEU A 135 -41.14 3.99 -22.98
N LEU A 136 -41.06 4.77 -24.07
CA LEU A 136 -40.00 5.75 -24.27
C LEU A 136 -40.05 6.86 -23.21
N THR A 137 -41.24 7.35 -22.88
CA THR A 137 -41.42 8.36 -21.82
C THR A 137 -41.00 7.81 -20.45
N ALA A 138 -41.41 6.58 -20.13
CA ALA A 138 -41.01 5.90 -18.89
C ALA A 138 -39.49 5.72 -18.84
N ARG A 139 -38.87 5.24 -19.92
CA ARG A 139 -37.41 5.05 -20.01
C ARG A 139 -36.67 6.37 -19.85
N ASN A 140 -37.12 7.43 -20.52
CA ASN A 140 -36.52 8.76 -20.41
C ASN A 140 -36.62 9.31 -18.98
N LYS A 141 -37.75 9.09 -18.30
CA LYS A 141 -37.92 9.49 -16.89
C LYS A 141 -36.95 8.74 -15.97
N THR A 142 -36.77 7.43 -16.18
CA THR A 142 -35.79 6.62 -15.45
C THR A 142 -34.37 7.11 -15.70
N LEU A 143 -33.98 7.30 -16.96
CA LEU A 143 -32.65 7.80 -17.33
C LEU A 143 -32.38 9.19 -16.76
N LEU A 144 -33.38 10.07 -16.71
CA LEU A 144 -33.26 11.38 -16.07
C LEU A 144 -33.06 11.28 -14.55
N GLY A 145 -33.74 10.32 -13.90
CA GLY A 145 -33.55 10.02 -12.48
C GLY A 145 -32.15 9.50 -12.19
N GLU A 146 -31.69 8.50 -12.95
CA GLU A 146 -30.33 7.94 -12.86
C GLU A 146 -29.27 9.02 -13.09
N LYS A 147 -29.44 9.87 -14.12
CA LYS A 147 -28.54 10.99 -14.41
C LYS A 147 -28.41 11.93 -13.21
N LYS A 148 -29.53 12.33 -12.60
CA LYS A 148 -29.52 13.20 -11.40
C LYS A 148 -28.83 12.53 -10.20
N GLN A 149 -29.02 11.23 -10.02
CA GLN A 149 -28.32 10.48 -8.97
C GLN A 149 -26.81 10.46 -9.22
N LEU A 150 -26.37 10.21 -10.46
CA LEU A 150 -24.96 10.25 -10.83
C LEU A 150 -24.35 11.64 -10.63
N GLU A 151 -25.05 12.70 -11.04
CA GLU A 151 -24.60 14.09 -10.83
C GLU A 151 -24.39 14.40 -9.34
N ASN A 152 -25.31 13.96 -8.47
CA ASN A 152 -25.17 14.11 -7.02
C ASN A 152 -23.99 13.30 -6.46
N GLN A 153 -23.76 12.08 -6.95
CA GLN A 153 -22.62 11.26 -6.53
C GLN A 153 -21.29 11.91 -6.94
N VAL A 154 -21.19 12.41 -8.17
CA VAL A 154 -19.99 13.13 -8.67
C VAL A 154 -19.72 14.37 -7.84
N ALA A 155 -20.74 15.17 -7.52
CA ALA A 155 -20.59 16.35 -6.66
C ALA A 155 -20.08 15.99 -5.25
N SER A 156 -20.64 14.93 -4.66
CA SER A 156 -20.21 14.42 -3.34
C SER A 156 -18.76 13.93 -3.36
N LEU A 157 -18.38 13.10 -4.33
CA LEU A 157 -17.02 12.59 -4.47
C LEU A 157 -16.01 13.70 -4.72
N THR A 158 -16.37 14.70 -5.54
CA THR A 158 -15.53 15.88 -5.78
C THR A 158 -15.30 16.67 -4.50
N SER A 159 -16.34 16.85 -3.67
CA SER A 159 -16.22 17.51 -2.37
C SER A 159 -15.31 16.74 -1.41
N GLN A 160 -15.49 15.41 -1.31
CA GLN A 160 -14.64 14.55 -0.48
C GLN A 160 -13.17 14.60 -0.92
N LEU A 161 -12.91 14.53 -2.23
CA LEU A 161 -11.56 14.61 -2.78
C LEU A 161 -10.89 15.95 -2.42
N LYS A 162 -11.64 17.05 -2.49
CA LYS A 162 -11.14 18.38 -2.11
C LYS A 162 -10.76 18.44 -0.63
N VAL A 163 -11.59 17.88 0.25
CA VAL A 163 -11.30 17.81 1.70
C VAL A 163 -10.05 16.98 1.95
N VAL A 164 -9.98 15.75 1.43
CA VAL A 164 -8.82 14.86 1.61
C VAL A 164 -7.54 15.52 1.12
N THR A 165 -7.56 16.11 -0.08
CA THR A 165 -6.39 16.77 -0.67
C THR A 165 -5.93 17.95 0.19
N THR A 166 -6.88 18.75 0.69
CA THR A 166 -6.57 19.91 1.52
C THR A 166 -6.00 19.47 2.87
N THR A 167 -6.63 18.51 3.55
CA THR A 167 -6.15 17.95 4.82
C THR A 167 -4.76 17.32 4.67
N GLN A 168 -4.53 16.55 3.60
CA GLN A 168 -3.23 15.93 3.35
C GLN A 168 -2.15 16.99 3.09
N HIS A 169 -2.46 18.04 2.32
CA HIS A 169 -1.55 19.15 2.07
C HIS A 169 -1.21 19.90 3.36
N THR A 170 -2.21 20.22 4.20
CA THR A 170 -2.01 20.87 5.50
C THR A 170 -1.15 20.00 6.43
N ASN A 171 -1.44 18.71 6.55
CA ASN A 171 -0.69 17.79 7.40
C ASN A 171 0.76 17.65 6.97
N THR A 172 1.00 17.47 5.66
CA THR A 172 2.35 17.39 5.09
C THR A 172 3.12 18.69 5.34
N THR A 173 2.49 19.84 5.11
CA THR A 173 3.10 21.15 5.37
C THR A 173 3.49 21.30 6.84
N GLN A 174 2.58 20.95 7.77
CA GLN A 174 2.86 21.01 9.20
C GLN A 174 4.00 20.07 9.62
N GLN A 175 4.04 18.84 9.09
CA GLN A 175 5.13 17.90 9.36
C GLN A 175 6.47 18.41 8.83
N LEU A 176 6.48 18.98 7.62
CA LEU A 176 7.68 19.55 7.02
C LEU A 176 8.19 20.74 7.84
N THR A 177 7.30 21.63 8.28
CA THR A 177 7.67 22.75 9.17
C THR A 177 8.26 22.24 10.48
N LYS A 178 7.58 21.29 11.16
CA LYS A 178 8.08 20.70 12.41
C LYS A 178 9.46 20.05 12.23
N SER A 179 9.64 19.29 11.16
CA SER A 179 10.93 18.66 10.83
C SER A 179 12.01 19.70 10.56
N SER A 180 11.70 20.75 9.81
CA SER A 180 12.64 21.84 9.51
C SER A 180 13.09 22.55 10.78
N THR A 181 12.14 22.88 11.67
CA THR A 181 12.46 23.48 12.99
C THR A 181 13.32 22.54 13.84
N ALA A 182 12.99 21.25 13.90
CA ALA A 182 13.77 20.27 14.67
C ALA A 182 15.22 20.13 14.14
N VAL A 183 15.40 20.14 12.81
CA VAL A 183 16.73 20.11 12.19
C VAL A 183 17.52 21.38 12.52
N ALA A 184 16.89 22.56 12.43
CA ALA A 184 17.54 23.82 12.78
C ALA A 184 17.95 23.86 14.26
N SER A 185 17.11 23.36 15.18
CA SER A 185 17.45 23.21 16.59
C SER A 185 18.62 22.25 16.81
N ALA A 186 18.60 21.07 16.20
CA ALA A 186 19.69 20.09 16.33
C ALA A 186 21.02 20.62 15.77
N GLN A 187 20.99 21.40 14.69
CA GLN A 187 22.17 22.06 14.14
C GLN A 187 22.75 23.10 15.11
N LYS A 188 21.88 23.88 15.76
CA LYS A 188 22.29 24.82 16.80
C LYS A 188 22.88 24.10 18.00
N ASP A 189 22.22 23.07 18.51
CA ASP A 189 22.70 22.29 19.66
C ASP A 189 24.07 21.65 19.38
N LEU A 190 24.30 21.17 18.15
CA LEU A 190 25.58 20.64 17.73
C LEU A 190 26.68 21.71 17.69
N ALA A 191 26.36 22.93 17.23
CA ALA A 191 27.29 24.05 17.22
C ALA A 191 27.66 24.51 18.63
N ASP A 192 26.65 24.61 19.52
CA ASP A 192 26.84 24.96 20.92
C ASP A 192 27.69 23.91 21.64
N PHE A 193 27.41 22.61 21.43
CA PHE A 193 28.20 21.51 21.99
C PHE A 193 29.66 21.51 21.53
N ARG A 194 29.93 21.83 20.26
CA ARG A 194 31.30 21.95 19.74
C ARG A 194 32.05 23.11 20.41
N THR A 195 31.37 24.24 20.57
CA THR A 195 31.93 25.43 21.23
C THR A 195 32.25 25.14 22.70
N ASP A 196 31.31 24.52 23.41
CA ASP A 196 31.48 24.14 24.82
C ASP A 196 32.64 23.14 25.02
N ARG A 197 32.74 22.13 24.15
CA ARG A 197 33.86 21.18 24.17
C ARG A 197 35.20 21.87 23.92
N GLN A 198 35.27 22.79 22.95
CA GLN A 198 36.51 23.52 22.65
C GLN A 198 36.92 24.40 23.83
N LYS A 199 35.96 25.09 24.47
CA LYS A 199 36.21 25.86 25.68
C LYS A 199 36.71 24.97 26.81
N THR A 200 36.04 23.85 27.05
CA THR A 200 36.41 22.90 28.10
C THR A 200 37.83 22.36 27.90
N ALA A 201 38.20 22.01 26.67
CA ALA A 201 39.56 21.57 26.34
C ALA A 201 40.61 22.65 26.62
N ALA A 202 40.35 23.91 26.24
CA ALA A 202 41.25 25.02 26.51
C ALA A 202 41.38 25.30 28.03
N ASP A 203 40.29 25.17 28.78
CA ASP A 203 40.27 25.32 30.23
C ASP A 203 41.11 24.19 30.90
N TYR A 204 41.01 22.95 30.41
CA TYR A 204 41.86 21.83 30.85
C TYR A 204 43.34 22.06 30.54
N ASP A 205 43.70 22.45 29.31
CA ASP A 205 45.08 22.72 28.92
C ASP A 205 45.70 23.83 29.79
N THR A 206 44.91 24.87 30.09
CA THR A 206 45.31 25.96 30.99
C THR A 206 45.56 25.45 32.41
N ALA A 207 44.67 24.60 32.93
CA ALA A 207 44.82 24.00 34.26
C ALA A 207 46.05 23.07 34.35
N ILE A 208 46.27 22.23 33.34
CA ILE A 208 47.45 21.35 33.25
C ILE A 208 48.73 22.18 33.26
N LYS A 209 48.80 23.22 32.43
CA LYS A 209 49.96 24.10 32.37
C LYS A 209 50.23 24.77 33.71
N LYS A 210 49.19 25.33 34.33
CA LYS A 210 49.30 25.98 35.64
C LYS A 210 49.84 25.01 36.70
N HIS A 211 49.30 23.80 36.78
CA HIS A 211 49.79 22.80 37.75
C HIS A 211 51.21 22.32 37.44
N SER A 212 51.58 22.18 36.17
CA SER A 212 52.95 21.86 35.76
C SER A 212 53.93 22.94 36.19
N ASP A 213 53.57 24.22 36.00
CA ASP A 213 54.39 25.36 36.42
C ASP A 213 54.52 25.43 37.96
N GLU A 214 53.42 25.16 38.69
CA GLU A 214 53.41 25.08 40.16
C GLU A 214 54.31 23.94 40.69
N LEU A 215 54.26 22.76 40.06
CA LEU A 215 55.12 21.62 40.40
C LEU A 215 56.59 21.95 40.16
N ALA A 216 56.93 22.51 38.99
CA ALA A 216 58.30 22.90 38.67
C ALA A 216 58.84 23.94 39.68
N ALA A 217 58.02 24.91 40.09
CA ALA A 217 58.39 25.87 41.11
C ALA A 217 58.62 25.22 42.48
N LYS A 218 57.83 24.19 42.85
CA LYS A 218 58.02 23.42 44.09
C LYS A 218 59.30 22.59 44.05
N ASP A 219 59.60 21.95 42.92
CA ASP A 219 60.84 21.18 42.74
C ASP A 219 62.07 22.09 42.88
N GLN A 220 62.02 23.30 42.32
CA GLN A 220 63.09 24.29 42.52
C GLN A 220 63.24 24.71 43.99
N GLN A 221 62.14 24.87 44.72
CA GLN A 221 62.18 25.17 46.16
C GLN A 221 62.80 24.01 46.97
N ILE A 222 62.47 22.77 46.62
CA ILE A 222 63.04 21.57 47.26
C ILE A 222 64.54 21.50 46.99
N ALA A 223 64.98 21.62 45.73
CA ALA A 223 66.40 21.62 45.38
C ALA A 223 67.20 22.72 46.11
N GLY A 224 66.62 23.92 46.26
CA GLY A 224 67.22 25.01 47.03
C GLY A 224 67.34 24.67 48.52
N LYS A 225 66.33 24.04 49.11
CA LYS A 225 66.37 23.57 50.51
C LYS A 225 67.37 22.44 50.70
N ASP A 226 67.46 21.49 49.78
CA ASP A 226 68.42 20.39 49.84
C ASP A 226 69.85 20.93 49.82
N THR A 227 70.13 21.92 48.96
CA THR A 227 71.42 22.62 48.92
C THR A 227 71.72 23.30 50.27
N ALA A 228 70.73 23.96 50.88
CA ALA A 228 70.90 24.60 52.18
C ALA A 228 71.17 23.57 53.30
N ILE A 229 70.47 22.43 53.28
CA ILE A 229 70.69 21.31 54.21
C ILE A 229 72.11 20.76 54.05
N GLN A 230 72.56 20.48 52.83
CA GLN A 230 73.93 20.00 52.57
C GLN A 230 74.99 20.97 53.11
N ASN A 231 74.82 22.27 52.85
CA ASN A 231 75.73 23.29 53.37
C ASN A 231 75.72 23.36 54.90
N ALA A 232 74.56 23.24 55.54
CA ALA A 232 74.46 23.21 56.99
C ALA A 232 75.14 21.97 57.60
N THR A 233 74.91 20.79 57.01
CA THR A 233 75.57 19.54 57.40
C THR A 233 77.09 19.64 57.28
N GLN A 234 77.60 20.20 56.18
CA GLN A 234 79.05 20.40 56.02
C GLN A 234 79.62 21.32 57.09
N ARG A 235 78.95 22.45 57.37
CA ARG A 235 79.39 23.38 58.43
C ARG A 235 79.40 22.74 59.82
N LEU A 236 78.41 21.90 60.12
CA LEU A 236 78.36 21.15 61.38
C LEU A 236 79.55 20.18 61.47
N SER A 237 79.82 19.41 60.41
CA SER A 237 80.97 18.50 60.33
C SER A 237 82.30 19.24 60.52
N ASP A 238 82.51 20.36 59.82
CA ASP A 238 83.72 21.18 59.93
C ASP A 238 83.90 21.74 61.35
N GLN A 239 82.79 22.09 62.02
CA GLN A 239 82.80 22.61 63.39
C GLN A 239 83.11 21.49 64.41
N GLU A 240 82.53 20.31 64.23
CA GLU A 240 82.85 19.12 65.05
C GLU A 240 84.33 18.76 64.95
N GLU A 241 84.90 18.75 63.73
CA GLU A 241 86.32 18.50 63.51
C GLU A 241 87.20 19.54 64.21
N LYS A 242 86.91 20.84 64.05
CA LYS A 242 87.64 21.92 64.72
C LYS A 242 87.59 21.78 66.24
N ASN A 243 86.42 21.44 66.79
CA ASN A 243 86.26 21.23 68.23
C ASN A 243 87.08 20.03 68.71
N LEU A 244 87.11 18.93 67.96
CA LEU A 244 87.91 17.75 68.30
C LEU A 244 89.41 18.08 68.30
N VAL A 245 89.89 18.79 67.28
CA VAL A 245 91.30 19.23 67.19
C VAL A 245 91.66 20.15 68.36
N ALA A 246 90.78 21.08 68.74
CA ALA A 246 90.99 21.95 69.89
C ALA A 246 91.08 21.17 71.21
N GLN A 247 90.19 20.20 71.42
CA GLN A 247 90.21 19.32 72.61
C GLN A 247 91.48 18.47 72.68
N LEU A 248 91.94 17.93 71.56
CA LEU A 248 93.17 17.13 71.50
C LEU A 248 94.42 17.97 71.79
N LYS A 249 94.49 19.22 71.31
CA LYS A 249 95.59 20.15 71.61
C LYS A 249 95.61 20.61 73.08
N ALA A 250 94.45 20.67 73.73
CA ALA A 250 94.32 21.11 75.13
C ALA A 250 94.63 20.02 76.16
N ARG A 251 94.89 18.77 75.76
CA ARG A 251 95.27 17.70 76.70
C ARG A 251 96.73 17.89 77.19
N PRO A 252 96.97 17.93 78.52
CA PRO A 252 98.33 17.89 79.07
C PRO A 252 99.02 16.58 78.66
N LYS A 253 100.30 16.65 78.27
CA LYS A 253 101.16 15.47 78.07
C LYS A 253 101.36 14.77 79.42
N SER A 254 100.49 13.83 79.78
CA SER A 254 100.50 13.17 81.11
C SER A 254 101.44 11.96 81.16
N GLU A 255 102.52 12.07 81.94
CA GLU A 255 102.83 11.30 83.16
C GLU A 255 102.64 9.76 83.19
N ARG A 256 102.70 9.04 82.07
CA ARG A 256 102.45 7.57 82.08
C ARG A 256 103.65 6.66 82.42
N PHE A 257 104.79 7.20 82.85
CA PHE A 257 106.02 6.40 83.03
C PHE A 257 106.60 6.37 84.45
N GLU A 258 105.99 7.02 85.45
CA GLU A 258 106.64 7.24 86.76
C GLU A 258 106.20 6.30 87.90
N ILE A 259 105.25 5.38 87.68
CA ILE A 259 104.74 4.47 88.72
C ILE A 259 105.00 3.00 88.32
N PRO A 260 105.81 2.24 89.07
CA PRO A 260 106.03 0.82 88.77
C PRO A 260 104.77 -0.01 89.06
N ASP A 261 104.44 -0.92 88.14
CA ASP A 261 103.25 -1.78 88.25
C ASP A 261 103.37 -2.88 89.33
N GLY A 262 104.59 -3.27 89.73
CA GLY A 262 104.82 -4.34 90.71
C GLY A 262 106.25 -4.38 91.27
N LYS A 263 106.45 -5.18 92.32
CA LYS A 263 107.73 -5.41 93.03
C LYS A 263 108.05 -6.90 93.15
N ILE A 264 109.34 -7.22 93.09
CA ILE A 264 109.84 -8.58 93.33
C ILE A 264 109.70 -8.93 94.81
N THR A 265 109.12 -10.09 95.12
CA THR A 265 108.87 -10.55 96.49
C THR A 265 109.81 -11.68 96.91
N SER A 266 110.27 -12.50 95.97
CA SER A 266 111.22 -13.59 96.25
C SER A 266 111.95 -14.00 94.97
N VAL A 267 113.18 -14.50 95.13
CA VAL A 267 114.03 -15.00 94.05
C VAL A 267 114.56 -16.38 94.46
N ASN A 268 114.38 -17.37 93.59
CA ASN A 268 115.07 -18.65 93.69
C ASN A 268 116.14 -18.71 92.60
N GLU A 269 117.39 -18.49 92.99
CA GLU A 269 118.54 -18.42 92.09
C GLU A 269 118.85 -19.76 91.43
N ALA A 270 118.65 -20.88 92.14
CA ALA A 270 118.95 -22.21 91.63
C ALA A 270 118.04 -22.62 90.46
N SER A 271 116.78 -22.14 90.45
CA SER A 271 115.82 -22.41 89.38
C SER A 271 115.61 -21.23 88.43
N GLY A 272 116.23 -20.07 88.69
CA GLY A 272 116.02 -18.84 87.91
C GLY A 272 114.58 -18.31 87.94
N ILE A 273 113.83 -18.58 89.02
CA ILE A 273 112.41 -18.17 89.16
C ILE A 273 112.32 -16.95 90.08
N VAL A 274 111.55 -15.95 89.66
CA VAL A 274 111.27 -14.74 90.42
C VAL A 274 109.76 -14.62 90.65
N TRP A 275 109.35 -14.30 91.88
CA TRP A 275 107.97 -13.98 92.22
C TRP A 275 107.79 -12.47 92.30
N ILE A 276 106.70 -11.97 91.71
CA ILE A 276 106.29 -10.55 91.74
C ILE A 276 104.96 -10.48 92.49
N ASN A 277 104.68 -9.36 93.15
CA ASN A 277 103.45 -9.16 93.92
C ASN A 277 102.18 -8.96 93.07
N ILE A 278 102.29 -9.00 91.74
CA ILE A 278 101.16 -8.91 90.80
C ILE A 278 101.04 -10.20 90.00
N GLY A 279 99.81 -10.55 89.61
CA GLY A 279 99.55 -11.77 88.85
C GLY A 279 98.24 -11.73 88.10
N SER A 280 97.62 -12.91 87.93
CA SER A 280 96.38 -13.05 87.16
C SER A 280 95.19 -12.28 87.76
N ARG A 281 95.17 -12.04 89.07
CA ARG A 281 94.15 -11.19 89.73
C ARG A 281 94.26 -9.72 89.30
N ASP A 282 95.47 -9.29 88.92
CA ASP A 282 95.77 -7.95 88.38
C ASP A 282 95.72 -7.93 86.84
N GLN A 283 95.08 -8.95 86.24
CA GLN A 283 94.93 -9.13 84.80
C GLN A 283 96.24 -9.34 84.03
N LEU A 284 97.33 -9.72 84.71
CA LEU A 284 98.57 -10.08 84.04
C LEU A 284 98.40 -11.43 83.30
N LYS A 285 98.66 -11.43 82.00
CA LYS A 285 98.54 -12.64 81.17
C LYS A 285 99.85 -13.44 81.21
N PRO A 286 99.80 -14.78 81.08
CA PRO A 286 101.01 -15.55 80.82
C PRO A 286 101.75 -14.99 79.59
N LEU A 287 103.08 -15.00 79.63
CA LEU A 287 103.97 -14.48 78.58
C LEU A 287 103.93 -12.95 78.39
N THR A 288 103.47 -12.18 79.39
CA THR A 288 103.66 -10.72 79.40
C THR A 288 105.14 -10.38 79.61
N ASN A 289 105.69 -9.55 78.71
CA ASN A 289 107.04 -9.01 78.84
C ASN A 289 107.04 -7.85 79.85
N PHE A 290 108.03 -7.81 80.73
CA PHE A 290 108.23 -6.72 81.67
C PHE A 290 109.72 -6.38 81.75
N SER A 291 110.02 -5.13 82.12
CA SER A 291 111.38 -4.68 82.39
C SER A 291 111.60 -4.63 83.90
N VAL A 292 112.74 -5.12 84.36
CA VAL A 292 113.13 -5.08 85.77
C VAL A 292 114.22 -4.05 85.96
N TYR A 293 114.03 -3.17 86.93
CA TYR A 293 115.01 -2.15 87.31
C TYR A 293 115.42 -2.32 88.78
N PRO A 294 116.68 -2.02 89.14
CA PRO A 294 117.09 -1.91 90.53
C PRO A 294 116.25 -0.85 91.26
N ALA A 295 115.92 -1.07 92.53
CA ALA A 295 115.17 -0.09 93.33
C ALA A 295 115.88 1.28 93.44
N THR A 296 117.19 1.31 93.21
CA THR A 296 118.03 2.52 93.21
C THR A 296 118.13 3.21 91.85
N GLN A 297 117.50 2.67 90.79
CA GLN A 297 117.56 3.25 89.45
C GLN A 297 116.74 4.55 89.40
N THR A 298 117.42 5.67 89.23
CA THR A 298 116.79 6.98 89.06
C THR A 298 116.20 7.13 87.66
N GLY A 299 115.05 7.80 87.55
CA GLY A 299 114.32 7.99 86.28
C GLY A 299 113.32 6.90 85.91
N VAL A 300 113.09 5.91 86.78
CA VAL A 300 112.04 4.87 86.65
C VAL A 300 111.19 4.68 87.93
N MET A 301 111.54 5.35 89.04
CA MET A 301 110.73 5.42 90.27
C MET A 301 111.10 6.70 91.07
N ARG A 302 110.12 7.37 91.72
CA ARG A 302 110.36 8.44 92.72
C ARG A 302 110.67 7.85 94.10
N GLY A 303 111.63 8.43 94.83
CA GLY A 303 111.98 8.01 96.20
C GLY A 303 111.14 8.72 97.27
N PRO A 304 111.20 8.31 98.56
CA PRO A 304 110.48 8.95 99.66
C PRO A 304 110.82 10.43 99.92
N GLY A 305 111.81 10.99 99.20
CA GLY A 305 112.17 12.41 99.23
C GLY A 305 111.59 13.23 98.06
N ASP A 306 110.83 12.61 97.15
CA ASP A 306 110.26 13.26 95.95
C ASP A 306 108.72 13.41 96.01
N ILE A 307 108.16 13.33 97.22
CA ILE A 307 106.76 13.65 97.58
C ILE A 307 106.75 14.90 98.47
#